data_AF-A0A432SI16-F1
#
_entry.id   AF-A0A432SI16-F1
#
_cell.length_a   1.000
_cell.length_b   1.000
_cell.length_c   1.000
_cell.angle_alpha   90.00
_cell.angle_beta   90.00
_cell.angle_gamma   90.00
#
_symmetry.space_group_name_H-M   'P 1'
#
loop_
_entity.id
_entity.type
_entity.pdbx_description
1 polymer ?
#
loop_
_entity_poly.entity_id
_entity_poly.type
_entity_poly.pdbx_seq_one_letter_code
_entity_poly.pdbx_strand_id
1 'polypeptide(L)'
;PMPMQMALVLAFMPVFRFNVPIALTMCWLSNPFTMPPMYYMEYLTGSFFLGTEISDVEISIEWFQDNIDDIFIPLYLGTFVYSLVISISAYWAVNHFWKKSVHTAKKKHRHHR
;
A
#
# COMPACT_ATOMS: atom_id res chain seq x y z
N PRO A 1 1.50 8.38 -14.60
CA PRO A 1 2.50 7.29 -14.38
C PRO A 1 3.89 7.69 -14.93
N MET A 2 4.89 7.90 -14.06
CA MET A 2 6.28 8.08 -14.52
C MET A 2 6.98 6.73 -14.57
N PRO A 3 7.37 6.22 -15.77
CA PRO A 3 7.99 4.90 -15.93
C PRO A 3 9.34 4.73 -15.19
N MET A 4 9.89 5.82 -14.64
CA MET A 4 11.23 5.86 -14.03
C MET A 4 11.24 5.81 -12.49
N GLN A 5 10.09 5.71 -11.80
CA GLN A 5 10.09 5.61 -10.33
C GLN A 5 10.86 4.39 -9.83
N MET A 6 10.77 3.25 -10.54
CA MET A 6 11.52 2.04 -10.17
C MET A 6 13.03 2.21 -10.38
N ALA A 7 13.44 2.87 -11.48
CA ALA A 7 14.84 3.17 -11.75
C ALA A 7 15.43 4.16 -10.73
N LEU A 8 14.66 5.15 -10.29
CA LEU A 8 15.05 6.07 -9.22
C LEU A 8 15.25 5.32 -7.89
N VAL A 9 14.34 4.43 -7.50
CA VAL A 9 14.51 3.60 -6.29
C VAL A 9 15.78 2.76 -6.36
N LEU A 10 16.07 2.15 -7.52
CA LEU A 10 17.31 1.40 -7.73
C LEU A 10 18.56 2.30 -7.66
N ALA A 11 18.50 3.54 -8.17
CA ALA A 11 19.61 4.48 -8.16
C ALA A 11 19.91 5.06 -6.76
N PHE A 12 18.89 5.21 -5.89
CA PHE A 12 19.06 5.67 -4.51
C PHE A 12 19.46 4.55 -3.53
N MET A 13 19.27 3.28 -3.91
CA MET A 13 19.63 2.10 -3.11
C MET A 13 21.08 2.07 -2.59
N PRO A 14 22.11 2.49 -3.36
CA PRO A 14 23.49 2.50 -2.86
C PRO A 14 23.75 3.62 -1.85
N VAL A 15 22.98 4.71 -1.92
CA VAL A 15 23.19 5.93 -1.13
C VAL A 15 22.47 5.85 0.22
N PHE A 16 21.27 5.27 0.24
CA PHE A 16 20.47 5.11 1.45
C PHE A 16 20.29 3.64 1.81
N ARG A 17 20.65 3.25 3.04
CA ARG A 17 20.37 1.92 3.58
C ARG A 17 18.90 1.80 4.00
N PHE A 18 17.99 1.72 3.03
CA PHE A 18 16.56 1.47 3.27
C PHE A 18 16.17 0.04 2.92
N ASN A 19 15.00 -0.38 3.39
CA ASN A 19 14.43 -1.69 3.10
C ASN A 19 13.95 -1.73 1.64
N VAL A 20 14.85 -2.15 0.74
CA VAL A 20 14.61 -2.27 -0.70
C VAL A 20 13.30 -3.00 -1.06
N PRO A 21 12.92 -4.11 -0.40
CA PRO A 21 11.66 -4.78 -0.70
C PRO A 21 10.45 -3.88 -0.49
N ILE A 22 10.44 -3.06 0.57
CA ILE A 22 9.34 -2.15 0.89
C ILE A 22 9.22 -1.07 -0.19
N ALA A 23 10.34 -0.49 -0.61
CA ALA A 23 10.35 0.54 -1.65
C ALA A 23 9.86 0.00 -3.01
N LEU A 24 10.27 -1.22 -3.36
CA LEU A 24 9.82 -1.87 -4.60
C LEU A 24 8.31 -2.16 -4.58
N THR A 25 7.79 -2.67 -3.46
CA THR A 25 6.35 -2.91 -3.28
C THR A 25 5.55 -1.63 -3.42
N MET A 26 6.07 -0.50 -2.92
CA MET A 26 5.42 0.81 -3.03
C MET A 26 5.33 1.28 -4.49
N CYS A 27 6.39 1.07 -5.29
CA CYS A 27 6.36 1.34 -6.73
C CYS A 27 5.39 0.43 -7.49
N TRP A 28 5.26 -0.83 -7.08
CA TRP A 28 4.31 -1.77 -7.68
C TRP A 28 2.85 -1.46 -7.32
N LEU A 29 2.61 -0.94 -6.12
CA LEU A 29 1.30 -0.48 -5.68
C LEU A 29 0.78 0.68 -6.56
N SER A 30 1.67 1.58 -6.99
CA SER A 30 1.34 2.74 -7.85
C SER A 30 1.44 2.48 -9.36
N ASN A 31 1.39 1.22 -9.80
CA ASN A 31 1.43 0.86 -11.22
C ASN A 31 0.05 1.13 -11.88
N PRO A 32 -0.02 1.66 -13.13
CA PRO A 32 -1.28 1.87 -13.87
C PRO A 32 -2.24 0.68 -13.93
N PHE A 33 -1.79 -0.55 -13.69
CA PHE A 33 -2.68 -1.71 -13.59
C PHE A 33 -3.35 -1.84 -12.21
N THR A 34 -2.66 -1.43 -11.14
CA THR A 34 -3.13 -1.55 -9.75
C THR A 34 -3.91 -0.33 -9.28
N MET A 35 -3.68 0.84 -9.88
CA MET A 35 -4.35 2.10 -9.53
C MET A 35 -5.88 2.05 -9.68
N PRO A 36 -6.46 1.57 -10.81
CA PRO A 36 -7.92 1.55 -10.98
C PRO A 36 -8.67 0.75 -9.90
N PRO A 37 -8.29 -0.51 -9.60
CA PRO A 37 -8.98 -1.26 -8.54
C PRO A 37 -8.72 -0.70 -7.14
N MET A 38 -7.53 -0.16 -6.87
CA MET A 38 -7.21 0.43 -5.57
C MET A 38 -8.09 1.66 -5.29
N TYR A 39 -8.17 2.58 -6.25
CA TYR A 39 -9.02 3.76 -6.16
C TYR A 39 -10.50 3.44 -6.09
N TYR A 40 -10.95 2.39 -6.81
CA TYR A 40 -12.32 1.91 -6.70
C TYR A 40 -12.66 1.44 -5.27
N MET A 41 -11.77 0.65 -4.64
CA MET A 41 -11.98 0.19 -3.26
C MET A 41 -11.95 1.35 -2.25
N GLU A 42 -11.05 2.31 -2.43
CA GLU A 42 -10.96 3.51 -1.58
C GLU A 42 -12.19 4.39 -1.72
N TYR A 43 -12.67 4.63 -2.94
CA TYR A 43 -13.89 5.39 -3.20
C TYR A 43 -15.12 4.68 -2.63
N LEU A 44 -15.27 3.37 -2.82
CA LEU A 44 -16.42 2.62 -2.32
C LEU A 44 -16.46 2.63 -0.78
N THR A 45 -15.30 2.46 -0.14
CA THR A 45 -15.19 2.53 1.32
C THR A 45 -15.42 3.96 1.82
N GLY A 46 -14.85 4.95 1.15
CA GLY A 46 -15.03 6.37 1.48
C GLY A 46 -16.46 6.84 1.35
N SER A 47 -17.12 6.52 0.24
CA SER A 47 -18.52 6.84 -0.05
C SER A 47 -19.45 6.13 0.94
N PHE A 48 -19.12 4.91 1.36
CA PHE A 48 -19.84 4.21 2.42
C PHE A 48 -19.76 4.95 3.77
N PHE A 49 -18.60 5.48 4.13
CA PHE A 49 -18.44 6.29 5.34
C PHE A 49 -19.10 7.67 5.24
N LEU A 50 -19.10 8.28 4.05
CA LEU A 50 -19.60 9.63 3.82
C LEU A 50 -21.12 9.64 3.50
N GLY A 51 -21.73 8.48 3.26
CA GLY A 51 -23.15 8.33 2.93
C GLY A 51 -23.54 8.93 1.58
N THR A 52 -22.57 9.10 0.67
CA THR A 52 -22.75 9.73 -0.64
C THR A 52 -23.24 8.70 -1.66
N GLU A 53 -24.11 9.10 -2.59
CA GLU A 53 -24.61 8.21 -3.64
C GLU A 53 -23.45 7.76 -4.54
N ILE A 54 -23.30 6.44 -4.63
CA ILE A 54 -22.28 5.79 -5.45
C ILE A 54 -22.70 6.05 -6.90
N SER A 55 -22.06 7.01 -7.56
CA SER A 55 -22.27 7.26 -8.99
C SER A 55 -21.81 6.03 -9.78
N ASP A 56 -22.30 5.81 -11.00
CA ASP A 56 -21.86 4.70 -11.86
C ASP A 56 -20.36 4.88 -12.20
N VAL A 57 -19.49 4.32 -11.35
CA VAL A 57 -18.03 4.43 -11.49
C VAL A 57 -17.58 3.49 -12.59
N GLU A 58 -17.08 4.04 -13.69
CA GLU A 58 -16.31 3.27 -14.66
C GLU A 58 -14.89 3.02 -14.09
N ILE A 59 -14.44 1.77 -14.14
CA ILE A 59 -13.09 1.36 -13.72
C ILE A 59 -12.10 1.77 -14.83
N SER A 60 -12.00 3.08 -15.10
CA SER A 60 -11.10 3.67 -16.08
C SER A 60 -10.32 4.82 -15.44
N ILE A 61 -9.07 5.01 -15.90
CA ILE A 61 -8.23 6.13 -15.44
C ILE A 61 -8.82 7.47 -15.92
N GLU A 62 -9.45 7.47 -17.09
CA GLU A 62 -10.04 8.65 -17.72
C GLU A 62 -11.19 9.21 -16.88
N TRP A 63 -12.13 8.36 -16.46
CA TRP A 63 -13.24 8.77 -15.59
C TRP A 63 -12.75 9.32 -14.25
N PHE A 64 -11.70 8.73 -13.69
CA PHE A 64 -11.09 9.18 -12.43
C PHE A 64 -10.43 10.57 -12.56
N GLN A 65 -9.82 10.87 -13.70
CA GLN A 65 -9.22 12.17 -13.97
C GLN A 65 -10.29 13.25 -14.14
N ASP A 66 -11.39 12.94 -14.81
CA ASP A 66 -12.47 13.90 -15.07
C ASP A 66 -13.30 14.21 -13.82
N ASN A 67 -13.42 13.26 -12.87
CA ASN A 67 -14.21 13.42 -11.66
C ASN A 67 -13.37 13.71 -10.40
N ILE A 68 -12.06 13.93 -10.56
CA ILE A 68 -11.08 13.92 -9.45
C ILE A 68 -11.45 14.86 -8.30
N ASP A 69 -12.10 15.99 -8.57
CA ASP A 69 -12.48 17.00 -7.59
C ASP A 69 -13.59 16.49 -6.64
N ASP A 70 -14.56 15.74 -7.15
CA ASP A 70 -15.69 15.21 -6.36
C ASP A 70 -15.31 13.92 -5.61
N ILE A 71 -14.46 13.09 -6.20
CA ILE A 71 -14.05 11.82 -5.59
C ILE A 71 -12.87 11.97 -4.62
N PHE A 72 -12.18 13.12 -4.59
CA PHE A 72 -11.00 13.33 -3.74
C PHE A 72 -11.30 13.13 -2.25
N ILE A 73 -12.42 13.68 -1.76
CA ILE A 73 -12.82 13.59 -0.35
C ILE A 73 -13.06 12.13 0.09
N PRO A 74 -13.93 11.35 -0.57
CA PRO A 74 -14.14 9.96 -0.19
C PRO A 74 -12.85 9.13 -0.36
N LEU A 75 -12.03 9.40 -1.37
CA LEU A 75 -10.78 8.68 -1.57
C LEU A 75 -9.77 8.90 -0.43
N TYR A 76 -9.63 10.14 0.05
CA TYR A 76 -8.74 10.48 1.16
C TYR A 76 -9.19 9.84 2.48
N LEU A 77 -10.51 9.76 2.68
CA LEU A 77 -11.11 9.12 3.85
C LEU A 77 -10.94 7.60 3.80
N GLY A 78 -11.13 7.00 2.61
CA GLY A 78 -10.83 5.60 2.34
C GLY A 78 -9.36 5.25 2.60
N THR A 79 -8.42 6.01 2.03
CA THR A 79 -6.98 5.81 2.26
C THR A 79 -6.60 5.95 3.74
N PHE A 80 -7.21 6.89 4.47
CA PHE A 80 -6.96 7.02 5.91
C PHE A 80 -7.36 5.77 6.69
N VAL A 81 -8.55 5.23 6.42
CA VAL A 81 -9.04 3.99 7.04
C VAL A 81 -8.14 2.82 6.66
N TYR A 82 -7.80 2.66 5.39
CA TYR A 82 -6.90 1.61 4.93
C TYR A 82 -5.51 1.72 5.56
N SER A 83 -4.94 2.93 5.63
CA SER A 83 -3.65 3.17 6.26
C SER A 83 -3.65 2.76 7.74
N LEU A 84 -4.71 3.09 8.47
CA LEU A 84 -4.86 2.71 9.87
C LEU A 84 -4.92 1.18 10.03
N VAL A 85 -5.77 0.52 9.24
CA VAL A 85 -5.95 -0.94 9.29
C VAL A 85 -4.67 -1.67 8.87
N ILE A 86 -4.04 -1.24 7.78
CA ILE A 86 -2.80 -1.83 7.26
C ILE A 86 -1.65 -1.62 8.24
N SER A 87 -1.52 -0.43 8.84
CA SER A 87 -0.47 -0.14 9.83
C SER A 87 -0.57 -1.05 11.06
N ILE A 88 -1.78 -1.20 11.62
CA ILE A 88 -2.03 -2.09 12.76
C ILE A 88 -1.74 -3.55 12.38
N SER A 89 -2.21 -3.98 11.20
CA SER A 89 -2.01 -5.34 10.70
C SER A 89 -0.53 -5.64 10.44
N ALA A 90 0.20 -4.69 9.86
CA ALA A 90 1.62 -4.79 9.59
C ALA A 90 2.43 -4.89 10.88
N TYR A 91 2.09 -4.09 11.90
CA TYR A 91 2.73 -4.20 13.22
C TYR A 91 2.58 -5.62 13.80
N TRP A 92 1.37 -6.18 13.74
CA TRP A 92 1.11 -7.55 14.21
C TRP A 92 1.86 -8.59 13.39
N ALA A 93 1.87 -8.47 12.06
CA ALA A 93 2.59 -9.37 11.17
C ALA A 93 4.09 -9.36 11.48
N VAL A 94 4.71 -8.17 11.56
CA VAL A 94 6.12 -8.00 11.89
C VAL A 94 6.45 -8.59 13.26
N ASN A 95 5.64 -8.32 14.28
CA ASN A 95 5.83 -8.90 15.60
C ASN A 95 5.73 -10.44 15.60
N HIS A 96 4.81 -11.02 14.81
CA HIS A 96 4.69 -12.46 14.66
C HIS A 96 5.91 -13.08 13.96
N PHE A 97 6.36 -12.48 12.86
CA PHE A 97 7.57 -12.93 12.15
C PHE A 97 8.83 -12.75 12.99
N TRP A 98 8.94 -11.67 13.75
CA TRP A 98 10.04 -11.43 14.68
C TRP A 98 10.13 -12.52 15.74
N LYS A 99 9.00 -12.85 16.40
CA LYS A 99 8.94 -13.93 17.39
C LYS A 99 9.38 -15.28 16.79
N LYS A 100 8.89 -15.63 15.59
CA LYS A 100 9.30 -16.84 14.87
C LYS A 100 10.80 -16.85 14.55
N SER A 101 11.34 -15.72 14.08
CA SER A 101 12.76 -15.57 13.76
C SER A 101 13.64 -15.77 15.00
N VAL A 102 13.30 -15.13 16.12
CA VAL A 102 14.02 -15.25 17.40
C VAL A 102 13.99 -16.68 17.94
N HIS A 103 12.84 -17.36 17.89
CA HIS A 103 12.74 -18.77 18.31
C HIS A 103 13.58 -19.71 17.44
N THR A 104 13.61 -19.46 16.14
CA THR A 104 14.42 -20.25 15.18
C THR A 104 15.91 -20.02 15.42
N ALA A 105 16.33 -18.78 15.64
CA ALA A 105 17.70 -18.43 15.99
C ALA A 105 18.15 -19.09 17.31
N LYS A 106 17.31 -19.05 18.36
CA LYS A 106 17.59 -19.74 19.64
C LYS A 106 17.72 -21.26 19.48
N LYS A 107 16.87 -21.90 18.66
CA LYS A 107 16.98 -23.35 18.38
C LYS A 107 18.28 -23.70 17.67
N LYS A 108 18.74 -22.86 16.73
CA LYS A 108 19.98 -23.08 15.97
C LYS A 108 21.22 -23.00 16.87
N HIS A 109 21.28 -22.04 17.80
CA HIS A 109 22.39 -21.91 18.74
C HIS A 109 22.44 -23.03 19.79
N ARG A 110 21.29 -23.60 20.16
CA ARG A 110 21.21 -24.69 21.14
C ARG A 110 21.60 -26.06 20.57
N HIS A 111 21.66 -26.19 19.24
CA HIS A 111 22.04 -27.42 18.54
C HIS A 111 23.56 -27.52 18.22
N HIS A 112 24.29 -26.41 18.39
CA HIS A 112 25.75 -26.30 18.16
C HIS A 112 26.56 -26.32 19.46
N ARG A 113 25.93 -26.66 20.59
CA ARG A 113 26.55 -26.74 21.91
C ARG A 113 26.30 -28.12 22.49
#